data_AF-A0AAU3KJI4-F1
#
_entry.id   AF-A0AAU3KJI4-F1
#
_cell.length_a   1.000
_cell.length_b   1.000
_cell.length_c   1.000
_cell.angle_alpha   90.00
_cell.angle_beta   90.00
_cell.angle_gamma   90.00
#
_symmetry.space_group_name_H-M   'P 1'
#
loop_
_entity.id
_entity.type
_entity.pdbx_description
1 polymer ?
#
loop_
_entity_poly.entity_id
_entity_poly.type
_entity_poly.pdbx_seq_one_letter_code
_entity_poly.pdbx_strand_id
1 'polypeptide(L)'
;MAAPRKTSMVAKTPGGDEGRFYEIQRELASKRRGPYHLTADVAIQPLTRRQARLLAEIDDEEEQLRILLGDAYDAVDDLFADRPIDEWVAFQNDLYAHFYGEGAMELPGGSEGS
;
A
#
# COMPACT_ATOMS: atom_id res chain seq x y z
N MET A 1 -44.33 -5.45 42.88
CA MET A 1 -44.58 -4.77 41.59
C MET A 1 -43.23 -4.49 40.95
N ALA A 2 -42.84 -5.27 39.94
CA ALA A 2 -41.56 -5.12 39.25
C ALA A 2 -41.82 -4.58 37.85
N ALA A 3 -41.24 -3.43 37.52
CA ALA A 3 -41.32 -2.83 36.20
C ALA A 3 -40.38 -3.59 35.22
N PRO A 4 -40.83 -3.95 34.00
CA PRO A 4 -39.93 -4.53 33.03
C PRO A 4 -39.00 -3.44 32.47
N ARG A 5 -37.69 -3.66 32.62
CA ARG A 5 -36.65 -2.89 31.93
C ARG A 5 -36.87 -3.06 30.43
N LYS A 6 -37.11 -1.96 29.72
CA LYS A 6 -37.12 -1.93 28.26
C LYS A 6 -35.71 -2.27 27.77
N THR A 7 -35.50 -3.51 27.36
CA THR A 7 -34.36 -3.88 26.53
C THR A 7 -34.50 -3.13 25.21
N SER A 8 -33.76 -2.03 25.08
CA SER A 8 -33.55 -1.39 23.78
C SER A 8 -32.83 -2.41 22.89
N MET A 9 -33.59 -3.12 22.07
CA MET A 9 -33.04 -3.88 20.95
C MET A 9 -32.40 -2.85 20.01
N VAL A 10 -31.07 -2.76 20.06
CA VAL A 10 -30.31 -2.15 18.97
C VAL A 10 -30.61 -2.99 17.74
N ALA A 11 -31.42 -2.45 16.84
CA ALA A 11 -31.65 -3.02 15.54
C ALA A 11 -30.28 -3.21 14.88
N LYS A 12 -29.96 -4.46 14.54
CA LYS A 12 -28.76 -4.82 13.79
C LYS A 12 -28.98 -4.33 12.36
N THR A 13 -28.60 -3.10 12.07
CA THR A 13 -28.59 -2.58 10.70
C THR A 13 -27.64 -3.47 9.87
N PRO A 14 -28.09 -4.05 8.75
CA PRO A 14 -27.18 -4.71 7.82
C PRO A 14 -26.19 -3.66 7.33
N GLY A 15 -24.89 -3.91 7.51
CA GLY A 15 -23.82 -2.92 7.32
C GLY A 15 -23.91 -2.23 5.96
N GLY A 16 -24.35 -0.98 5.97
CA GLY A 16 -24.29 -0.08 4.81
C GLY A 16 -22.91 0.58 4.74
N ASP A 17 -22.49 0.90 3.52
CA ASP A 17 -21.32 1.72 3.18
C ASP A 17 -21.46 3.18 3.67
N GLU A 18 -21.71 3.34 4.97
CA GLU A 18 -22.02 4.59 5.65
C GLU A 18 -20.96 4.88 6.72
N GLY A 19 -20.51 6.13 6.80
CA GLY A 19 -19.48 6.59 7.74
C GLY A 19 -18.19 7.07 7.07
N ARG A 20 -17.39 7.83 7.83
CA ARG A 20 -16.23 8.58 7.30
C ARG A 20 -15.18 7.69 6.60
N PHE A 21 -15.07 6.42 7.00
CA PHE A 21 -14.19 5.45 6.33
C PHE A 21 -14.55 5.24 4.85
N TYR A 22 -15.81 4.97 4.54
CA TYR A 22 -16.27 4.73 3.18
C TYR A 22 -16.26 6.01 2.33
N GLU A 23 -16.50 7.17 2.96
CA GLU A 23 -16.33 8.47 2.31
C GLU A 23 -14.89 8.70 1.87
N ILE A 24 -13.92 8.49 2.78
CA ILE A 24 -12.49 8.60 2.45
C ILE A 24 -12.10 7.62 1.35
N GLN A 25 -12.60 6.39 1.38
CA GLN A 25 -12.35 5.43 0.28
C GLN A 25 -12.85 5.95 -1.07
N ARG A 26 -14.07 6.51 -1.14
CA ARG A 26 -14.62 7.08 -2.38
C ARG A 26 -13.83 8.31 -2.84
N GLU A 27 -13.47 9.20 -1.92
CA GLU A 27 -12.64 10.38 -2.18
C GLU A 27 -11.26 9.98 -2.75
N LEU A 28 -10.66 8.93 -2.21
CA LEU A 28 -9.35 8.43 -2.65
C LEU A 28 -9.44 7.58 -3.92
N ALA A 29 -10.53 6.86 -4.16
CA ALA A 29 -10.68 6.02 -5.35
C ALA A 29 -10.53 6.82 -6.66
N SER A 30 -10.94 8.10 -6.66
CA SER A 30 -10.78 8.98 -7.82
C SER A 30 -9.37 9.57 -7.98
N LYS A 31 -8.53 9.49 -6.94
CA LYS A 31 -7.19 10.12 -6.89
C LYS A 31 -6.05 9.11 -6.83
N ARG A 32 -6.33 7.88 -6.41
CA ARG A 32 -5.33 6.83 -6.24
C ARG A 32 -4.86 6.37 -7.61
N ARG A 33 -3.54 6.43 -7.83
CA ARG A 33 -2.89 5.68 -8.89
C ARG A 33 -3.08 4.20 -8.56
N GLY A 34 -3.75 3.48 -9.45
CA GLY A 34 -4.09 2.07 -9.26
C GLY A 34 -2.86 1.17 -9.17
N PRO A 35 -3.03 -0.15 -9.31
CA PRO A 35 -1.90 -1.07 -9.37
C PRO A 35 -0.86 -0.61 -10.41
N TYR A 36 0.41 -0.79 -10.10
CA TYR A 36 1.48 -0.59 -11.07
C TYR A 36 1.57 -1.83 -11.95
N HIS A 37 1.24 -1.67 -13.23
CA HIS A 37 1.28 -2.76 -14.20
C HIS A 37 2.66 -2.81 -14.85
N LEU A 38 3.50 -3.74 -14.40
CA LEU A 38 4.85 -3.94 -14.94
C LEU A 38 4.80 -4.73 -16.26
N THR A 39 3.96 -5.76 -16.31
CA THR A 39 3.67 -6.54 -17.52
C THR A 39 2.17 -6.84 -17.61
N ALA A 40 1.73 -7.58 -18.63
CA ALA A 40 0.35 -8.02 -18.75
C ALA A 40 -0.10 -8.90 -17.56
N ASP A 41 0.83 -9.66 -16.99
CA ASP A 41 0.58 -10.66 -15.94
C ASP A 41 1.08 -10.20 -14.55
N VAL A 42 1.97 -9.19 -14.50
CA VAL A 42 2.56 -8.68 -13.26
C VAL A 42 1.99 -7.31 -12.91
N ALA A 43 1.21 -7.26 -11.83
CA ALA A 43 0.66 -6.04 -11.27
C ALA A 43 1.01 -5.90 -9.78
N ILE A 44 1.73 -4.83 -9.43
CA ILE A 44 2.13 -4.52 -8.06
C ILE A 44 1.05 -3.67 -7.40
N GLN A 45 0.57 -4.10 -6.24
CA GLN A 45 -0.51 -3.41 -5.53
C GLN A 45 0.02 -2.23 -4.71
N PRO A 46 -0.80 -1.18 -4.47
CA PRO A 46 -0.42 -0.11 -3.56
C PRO A 46 -0.12 -0.65 -2.15
N LEU A 47 0.93 -0.12 -1.53
CA LEU A 47 1.39 -0.54 -0.21
C LEU A 47 0.27 -0.44 0.84
N THR A 48 0.06 -1.53 1.58
CA THR A 48 -0.90 -1.54 2.70
C THR A 48 -0.31 -0.93 3.96
N ARG A 49 -1.18 -0.47 4.88
CA ARG A 49 -0.72 0.03 6.19
C ARG A 49 0.09 -1.00 6.98
N ARG A 50 -0.18 -2.31 6.78
CA ARG A 50 0.56 -3.40 7.42
C ARG A 50 1.97 -3.51 6.85
N GLN A 51 2.11 -3.58 5.52
CA GLN A 51 3.42 -3.61 4.87
C GLN A 51 4.25 -2.37 5.21
N ALA A 52 3.64 -1.19 5.26
CA ALA A 52 4.33 0.04 5.68
C ALA A 52 4.85 0.01 7.13
N ARG A 53 4.24 -0.77 8.03
CA ARG A 53 4.79 -0.98 9.37
C ARG A 53 5.97 -1.92 9.34
N LEU A 54 5.84 -3.03 8.61
CA LEU A 54 6.91 -4.01 8.47
C LEU A 54 8.16 -3.38 7.84
N LEU A 55 8.00 -2.58 6.78
CA LEU A 55 9.11 -1.86 6.15
C LEU A 55 9.86 -0.93 7.11
N ALA A 56 9.20 -0.38 8.14
CA ALA A 56 9.83 0.50 9.11
C ALA A 56 10.64 -0.26 10.19
N GLU A 57 10.48 -1.58 10.25
CA GLU A 57 11.08 -2.45 11.27
C GLU A 57 12.17 -3.36 10.69
N ILE A 58 12.30 -3.43 9.36
CA ILE A 58 13.25 -4.29 8.64
C ILE A 58 14.39 -3.43 8.09
N ASP A 59 15.62 -3.82 8.37
CA ASP A 59 16.84 -3.17 7.84
C ASP A 59 17.41 -3.90 6.61
N ASP A 60 16.95 -5.12 6.32
CA ASP A 60 17.40 -5.92 5.18
C ASP A 60 16.70 -5.50 3.89
N GLU A 61 17.49 -5.14 2.87
CA GLU A 61 16.99 -4.60 1.59
C GLU A 61 16.18 -5.62 0.78
N GLU A 62 16.57 -6.91 0.82
CA GLU A 62 15.84 -7.98 0.11
C GLU A 62 14.49 -8.24 0.76
N GLU A 63 14.44 -8.30 2.09
CA GLU A 63 13.21 -8.48 2.83
C GLU A 63 12.29 -7.26 2.71
N GLN A 64 12.84 -6.04 2.68
CA GLN A 64 12.08 -4.83 2.35
C GLN A 64 11.45 -4.91 0.96
N LEU A 65 12.22 -5.33 -0.05
CA LEU A 65 11.73 -5.49 -1.41
C LEU A 65 10.62 -6.54 -1.50
N ARG A 66 10.78 -7.68 -0.80
CA ARG A 66 9.75 -8.72 -0.70
C ARG A 66 8.45 -8.19 -0.09
N ILE A 67 8.54 -7.36 0.94
CA ILE A 67 7.37 -6.72 1.56
C ILE A 67 6.71 -5.72 0.62
N LEU A 68 7.50 -4.92 -0.11
CA LEU A 68 7.02 -3.91 -1.06
C LEU A 68 6.27 -4.55 -2.24
N LEU A 69 6.88 -5.57 -2.86
CA LEU A 69 6.34 -6.25 -4.03
C LEU A 69 5.24 -7.26 -3.68
N GLY A 70 5.26 -7.79 -2.45
CA GLY A 70 4.25 -8.73 -1.95
C GLY A 70 4.16 -9.98 -2.82
N ASP A 71 2.95 -10.34 -3.25
CA ASP A 71 2.71 -11.53 -4.08
C ASP A 71 3.38 -11.47 -5.46
N ALA A 72 3.79 -10.28 -5.92
CA ALA A 72 4.48 -10.11 -7.19
C ALA A 72 6.00 -10.32 -7.09
N TYR A 73 6.56 -10.48 -5.88
CA TYR A 73 8.01 -10.54 -5.65
C TYR A 73 8.69 -11.57 -6.56
N ASP A 74 8.28 -12.84 -6.50
CA ASP A 74 8.95 -13.91 -7.24
C ASP A 74 8.91 -13.66 -8.75
N ALA A 75 7.79 -13.14 -9.27
CA ALA A 75 7.64 -12.84 -10.70
C ALA A 75 8.48 -11.63 -11.17
N VAL A 76 8.69 -10.64 -10.30
CA VAL A 76 9.54 -9.49 -10.57
C VAL A 76 11.01 -9.88 -10.49
N ASP A 77 11.39 -10.66 -9.47
CA ASP A 77 12.75 -11.16 -9.29
C ASP A 77 13.20 -11.98 -10.51
N ASP A 78 12.41 -12.96 -10.94
CA ASP A 78 12.66 -13.74 -12.17
C ASP A 78 12.76 -12.86 -13.43
N LEU A 79 11.98 -11.76 -13.51
CA LEU A 79 11.99 -10.87 -14.68
C LEU A 79 13.32 -10.12 -14.83
N PHE A 80 13.98 -9.82 -13.72
CA PHE A 80 15.21 -9.01 -13.67
C PHE A 80 16.48 -9.81 -13.35
N ALA A 81 16.37 -11.09 -12.96
CA ALA A 81 17.50 -11.92 -12.53
C ALA A 81 18.70 -11.94 -13.49
N ASP A 82 18.44 -12.00 -14.80
CA ASP A 82 19.47 -12.03 -15.86
C ASP A 82 19.61 -10.69 -16.61
N ARG A 83 19.02 -9.61 -16.10
CA ARG A 83 19.00 -8.30 -16.77
C ARG A 83 20.13 -7.38 -16.27
N PRO A 84 20.51 -6.38 -17.09
CA PRO A 84 21.40 -5.32 -16.65
C PRO A 84 20.86 -4.59 -15.41
N ILE A 85 21.75 -4.28 -14.47
CA ILE A 85 21.40 -3.64 -13.19
C ILE A 85 20.78 -2.25 -13.36
N ASP A 86 21.06 -1.55 -14.46
CA ASP A 86 20.46 -0.25 -14.75
C ASP A 86 18.95 -0.36 -15.06
N GLU A 87 18.50 -1.46 -15.68
CA GLU A 87 17.06 -1.72 -15.86
C GLU A 87 16.36 -1.91 -14.51
N TRP A 88 17.00 -2.61 -13.58
CA TRP A 88 16.49 -2.79 -12.22
C TRP A 88 16.36 -1.46 -11.46
N VAL A 89 17.39 -0.62 -11.52
CA VAL A 89 17.36 0.72 -10.89
C VAL A 89 16.29 1.61 -11.50
N ALA A 90 16.14 1.58 -12.84
CA ALA A 90 15.11 2.33 -13.53
C ALA A 90 13.70 1.90 -13.11
N PHE A 91 13.46 0.58 -13.01
CA PHE A 91 12.20 0.03 -12.53
C PHE A 91 11.88 0.48 -11.10
N GLN A 92 12.82 0.38 -10.17
CA GLN A 92 12.59 0.81 -8.79
C GLN A 92 12.20 2.29 -8.73
N ASN A 93 12.93 3.16 -9.44
CA ASN A 93 12.65 4.58 -9.47
C ASN A 93 11.24 4.88 -10.00
N ASP A 94 10.83 4.20 -11.08
CA ASP A 94 9.50 4.35 -11.67
C ASP A 94 8.39 3.83 -10.74
N LEU A 95 8.62 2.68 -10.08
CA LEU A 95 7.71 2.12 -9.08
C LEU A 95 7.46 3.08 -7.92
N TYR A 96 8.52 3.65 -7.35
CA TYR A 96 8.41 4.64 -6.28
C TYR A 96 7.70 5.92 -6.76
N ALA A 97 8.05 6.42 -7.95
CA ALA A 97 7.40 7.59 -8.53
C ALA A 97 5.90 7.35 -8.81
N HIS A 98 5.51 6.12 -9.18
CA HIS A 98 4.11 5.77 -9.39
C HIS A 98 3.30 5.83 -8.10
N PHE A 99 3.80 5.30 -7.00
CA PHE A 99 3.04 5.23 -5.75
C PHE A 99 3.11 6.49 -4.89
N TYR A 100 4.23 7.21 -4.91
CA TYR A 100 4.48 8.33 -3.98
C TYR A 100 4.76 9.66 -4.69
N GLY A 101 4.88 9.68 -6.03
CA GLY A 101 5.09 10.90 -6.83
C GLY A 101 6.56 11.20 -7.14
N GLU A 102 6.81 12.16 -8.04
CA GLU A 102 8.16 12.68 -8.31
C GLU A 102 8.71 13.31 -7.01
N GLY A 103 9.79 12.76 -6.44
CA GLY A 103 10.31 13.12 -5.10
C GLY A 103 10.07 12.08 -3.99
N ALA A 104 9.42 10.94 -4.30
CA ALA A 104 9.18 9.81 -3.39
C ALA A 104 10.41 9.29 -2.61
N MET A 105 11.60 9.44 -3.19
CA MET A 105 12.87 9.01 -2.59
C MET A 105 13.35 9.98 -1.50
N GLU A 106 12.71 11.15 -1.37
CA GLU A 106 12.84 12.05 -0.21
C GLU A 106 11.93 11.53 0.91
N LEU A 107 12.33 10.43 1.54
CA LEU A 107 11.73 10.00 2.81
C LEU A 107 11.72 11.19 3.78
N PRO A 108 10.57 11.56 4.38
CA PRO A 108 10.54 12.60 5.42
C PRO A 108 11.29 12.09 6.66
N GLY A 109 12.58 12.40 6.70
CA GLY A 109 13.55 11.87 7.67
C GLY A 109 15.00 12.22 7.37
N GLY A 110 15.31 12.79 6.20
CA GLY A 110 16.58 13.47 5.95
C GLY A 110 16.58 14.86 6.59
N SER A 111 17.34 15.01 7.67
CA SER A 111 17.63 16.30 8.31
C SER A 111 18.10 17.36 7.30
N GLU A 112 17.28 18.34 6.97
CA GLU A 112 17.79 19.66 6.55
C GLU A 112 18.08 20.47 7.80
N GLY A 113 19.30 20.34 8.30
CA GLY A 113 19.94 21.39 9.08
C GLY A 113 20.56 22.40 8.12
N SER A 114 20.12 23.66 8.20
CA SER A 114 20.89 24.85 7.86
C SER A 114 20.31 26.04 8.61
#